data_AF-A0A8H6YGE2-F1
#
_entry.id   AF-A0A8H6YGE2-F1
#
_cell.length_a   1.000
_cell.length_b   1.000
_cell.length_c   1.000
_cell.angle_alpha   90.00
_cell.angle_beta   90.00
_cell.angle_gamma   90.00
#
_symmetry.space_group_name_H-M   'P 1'
#
loop_
_entity.id
_entity.type
_entity.pdbx_description
1 polymer ?
#
loop_
_entity_poly.entity_id
_entity_poly.type
_entity_poly.pdbx_seq_one_letter_code
_entity_poly.pdbx_strand_id
1 'polypeptide(L)'
;MVCGKCGNTSGVLKCGRCRIMTYCNRDCQIAHWPEHKIRCQKFEMSPQKLHLHFTIGDEELAFLEDIPTLLCQRDAPRELTSQWASNLVDTYTGKLLAQYPNRCIYCPKQATALKTTLVMSLPCTPPTMRVLAHHLCVNNRNSPCAVKAEDTFQEVINAPDWPGADVYSRSSEKFSVIQQEATGFST
;
A
#
# COMPACT_ATOMS: atom_id res chain seq x y z
N MET A 1 -7.91 -1.34 -4.14
CA MET A 1 -7.11 -1.20 -5.38
C MET A 1 -7.40 0.19 -5.91
N VAL A 2 -6.36 1.01 -6.09
CA VAL A 2 -6.50 2.44 -6.45
C VAL A 2 -6.57 2.57 -7.96
N CYS A 3 -7.51 3.37 -8.46
CA CYS A 3 -7.62 3.66 -9.88
C CYS A 3 -6.42 4.51 -10.32
N GLY A 4 -5.63 4.02 -11.27
CA GLY A 4 -4.47 4.72 -11.82
C GLY A 4 -4.78 6.02 -12.54
N LYS A 5 -6.06 6.33 -12.81
CA LYS A 5 -6.47 7.62 -13.37
C LYS A 5 -7.01 8.61 -12.35
N CYS A 6 -8.01 8.19 -11.57
CA CYS A 6 -8.77 9.11 -10.70
C CYS A 6 -8.46 8.96 -9.22
N GLY A 7 -7.62 8.01 -8.80
CA GLY A 7 -7.27 7.81 -7.39
C GLY A 7 -8.36 7.16 -6.54
N ASN A 8 -9.53 6.85 -7.09
CA ASN A 8 -10.59 6.16 -6.34
C ASN A 8 -10.17 4.75 -5.93
N THR A 9 -10.62 4.30 -4.75
CA THR A 9 -10.31 2.98 -4.19
C THR A 9 -11.20 1.85 -4.72
N SER A 10 -12.12 2.15 -5.63
CA SER A 10 -13.01 1.20 -6.32
C SER A 10 -12.40 0.52 -7.54
N GLY A 11 -11.06 0.56 -7.69
CA GLY A 11 -10.37 -0.05 -8.82
C GLY A 11 -10.49 -1.57 -8.84
N VAL A 12 -11.36 -2.17 -9.66
CA VAL A 12 -11.46 -3.64 -9.76
C VAL A 12 -10.84 -4.20 -11.04
N LEU A 13 -10.71 -3.36 -12.07
CA LEU A 13 -10.20 -3.76 -13.39
C LEU A 13 -8.67 -3.67 -13.41
N LYS A 14 -7.98 -4.80 -13.58
CA LYS A 14 -6.53 -4.82 -13.83
C LYS A 14 -6.25 -4.60 -15.32
N CYS A 15 -5.18 -3.87 -15.64
CA CYS A 15 -4.68 -3.78 -17.01
C CYS A 15 -4.41 -5.19 -17.57
N GLY A 16 -5.06 -5.57 -18.68
CA GLY A 16 -4.94 -6.92 -19.23
C GLY A 16 -3.51 -7.29 -19.67
N ARG A 17 -2.66 -6.30 -19.96
CA ARG A 17 -1.27 -6.51 -20.41
C ARG A 17 -0.30 -6.66 -19.25
N CYS A 18 -0.21 -5.67 -18.38
CA CYS A 18 0.77 -5.70 -17.29
C CYS A 18 0.24 -6.35 -16.01
N ARG A 19 -1.08 -6.37 -15.81
CA ARG A 19 -1.76 -6.79 -14.57
C ARG A 19 -1.34 -6.06 -13.29
N ILE A 20 -0.49 -5.03 -13.40
CA ILE A 20 -0.01 -4.20 -12.29
C ILE A 20 -0.94 -3.01 -12.04
N MET A 21 -1.29 -2.25 -13.09
CA MET A 21 -2.12 -1.04 -12.93
C MET A 21 -3.61 -1.40 -12.85
N THR A 22 -4.32 -0.77 -11.92
CA THR A 22 -5.76 -1.01 -11.68
C THR A 22 -6.60 0.21 -12.01
N TYR A 23 -7.86 -0.01 -12.37
CA TYR A 23 -8.81 1.01 -12.79
C TYR A 23 -10.20 0.69 -12.24
N CYS A 24 -10.99 1.71 -11.92
CA CYS A 24 -12.38 1.51 -11.53
C CYS A 24 -13.22 0.98 -12.70
N ASN A 25 -12.91 1.41 -13.92
CA ASN A 25 -13.60 1.03 -15.14
C ASN A 25 -12.70 1.20 -16.38
N ARG A 26 -13.24 0.81 -17.54
CA ARG A 26 -12.55 0.90 -18.83
C ARG A 26 -12.24 2.35 -19.23
N ASP A 27 -13.08 3.30 -18.88
CA ASP A 27 -12.88 4.71 -19.25
C ASP A 27 -11.64 5.29 -18.57
N CYS A 28 -11.45 5.01 -17.27
CA CYS A 28 -10.24 5.38 -16.56
C CYS A 28 -8.99 4.70 -17.12
N GLN A 29 -9.10 3.44 -17.58
CA GLN A 29 -7.99 2.77 -18.26
C GLN A 29 -7.60 3.48 -19.55
N ILE A 30 -8.58 3.82 -20.40
CA ILE A 30 -8.33 4.52 -21.68
C ILE A 30 -7.76 5.91 -21.42
N ALA A 31 -8.32 6.65 -20.47
CA ALA A 31 -7.87 8.00 -20.12
C ALA A 31 -6.44 8.04 -19.53
N HIS A 32 -6.02 6.98 -18.83
CA HIS A 32 -4.64 6.86 -18.32
C HIS A 32 -3.68 6.26 -19.36
N TRP A 33 -4.19 5.68 -20.46
CA TRP A 33 -3.36 4.96 -21.42
C TRP A 33 -2.17 5.75 -22.00
N PRO A 34 -2.29 7.05 -22.35
CA PRO A 34 -1.15 7.80 -22.90
C PRO A 34 0.06 7.85 -21.97
N GLU A 35 -0.17 7.92 -20.66
CA GLU A 35 0.86 7.92 -19.62
C GLU A 35 1.28 6.48 -19.29
N HIS A 36 0.30 5.57 -19.12
CA HIS A 36 0.54 4.18 -18.74
C HIS A 36 1.33 3.41 -19.80
N LYS A 37 1.06 3.59 -21.09
CA LYS A 37 1.67 2.81 -22.19
C LYS A 37 3.19 2.91 -22.22
N ILE A 38 3.75 4.01 -21.73
CA ILE A 38 5.21 4.25 -21.66
C ILE A 38 5.87 3.24 -20.73
N ARG A 39 5.16 2.83 -19.66
CA ARG A 39 5.64 1.89 -18.64
C ARG A 39 4.92 0.52 -18.69
N CYS A 40 3.94 0.35 -19.55
CA CYS A 40 3.12 -0.86 -19.63
C CYS A 40 3.82 -1.96 -20.43
N GLN A 41 4.35 -2.96 -19.75
CA GLN A 41 4.89 -4.17 -20.36
C GLN A 41 4.17 -5.44 -19.87
N LYS A 42 4.26 -6.52 -20.66
CA LYS A 42 3.76 -7.83 -20.23
C LYS A 42 4.74 -8.39 -19.21
N PHE A 43 4.23 -8.83 -18.08
CA PHE A 43 5.03 -9.50 -17.06
C PHE A 43 4.64 -10.96 -16.98
N GLU A 44 5.63 -11.84 -16.98
CA GLU A 44 5.43 -13.23 -16.56
C GLU A 44 5.29 -13.24 -15.04
N MET A 45 4.33 -14.02 -14.52
CA MET A 45 4.08 -14.13 -13.08
C MET A 45 4.90 -15.27 -12.49
N SER A 46 5.36 -15.09 -11.27
CA SER A 46 6.08 -16.12 -10.52
C SER A 46 5.16 -17.30 -10.22
N PRO A 47 5.65 -18.55 -10.27
CA PRO A 47 4.90 -19.69 -9.74
C PRO A 47 4.73 -19.61 -8.22
N GLN A 48 5.56 -18.84 -7.53
CA GLN A 48 5.45 -18.59 -6.09
C GLN A 48 4.53 -17.38 -5.82
N LYS A 49 3.79 -17.43 -4.71
CA LYS A 49 3.00 -16.30 -4.22
C LYS A 49 3.88 -15.38 -3.38
N LEU A 50 3.64 -14.07 -3.45
CA LEU A 50 4.12 -13.12 -2.46
C LEU A 50 3.41 -13.39 -1.14
N HIS A 51 4.18 -13.59 -0.09
CA HIS A 51 3.72 -13.57 1.29
C HIS A 51 3.70 -12.12 1.76
N LEU A 52 2.50 -11.54 1.84
CA LEU A 52 2.27 -10.15 2.22
C LEU A 52 1.75 -10.10 3.65
N HIS A 53 2.56 -9.60 4.59
CA HIS A 53 2.22 -9.47 6.00
C HIS A 53 1.95 -8.00 6.33
N PHE A 54 0.81 -7.70 6.93
CA PHE A 54 0.44 -6.40 7.47
C PHE A 54 0.38 -6.49 8.99
N THR A 55 1.23 -5.73 9.68
CA THR A 55 1.20 -5.60 11.13
C THR A 55 0.52 -4.29 11.50
N ILE A 56 -0.60 -4.35 12.21
CA ILE A 56 -1.41 -3.20 12.63
C ILE A 56 -1.46 -3.18 14.16
N GLY A 57 -0.63 -2.35 14.79
CA GLY A 57 -0.43 -2.47 16.24
C GLY A 57 0.12 -3.86 16.59
N ASP A 58 -0.61 -4.62 17.39
CA ASP A 58 -0.20 -5.98 17.82
C ASP A 58 -0.77 -7.10 16.93
N GLU A 59 -1.61 -6.77 15.95
CA GLU A 59 -2.23 -7.76 15.06
C GLU A 59 -1.42 -7.95 13.77
N GLU A 60 -1.22 -9.20 13.33
CA GLU A 60 -0.64 -9.52 12.02
C GLU A 60 -1.69 -10.14 11.10
N LEU A 61 -1.80 -9.60 9.89
CA LEU A 61 -2.66 -10.07 8.80
C LEU A 61 -1.79 -10.56 7.64
N ALA A 62 -1.99 -11.79 7.19
CA ALA A 62 -1.22 -12.38 6.10
C ALA A 62 -2.07 -12.60 4.85
N PHE A 63 -1.51 -12.29 3.68
CA PHE A 63 -2.14 -12.46 2.38
C PHE A 63 -1.18 -13.14 1.39
N LEU A 64 -1.75 -13.80 0.38
CA LEU A 64 -1.01 -14.38 -0.72
C LEU A 64 -1.36 -13.65 -2.02
N GLU A 65 -0.36 -13.04 -2.66
CA GLU A 65 -0.54 -12.25 -3.87
C GLU A 65 0.29 -12.75 -5.05
N ASP A 66 -0.17 -12.48 -6.27
CA ASP A 66 0.63 -12.73 -7.46
C ASP A 66 1.78 -11.70 -7.54
N ILE A 67 2.98 -12.17 -7.86
CA ILE A 67 4.15 -11.32 -8.04
C ILE A 67 4.78 -11.55 -9.43
N PRO A 68 5.14 -10.49 -10.17
CA PRO A 68 5.90 -10.64 -11.41
C PRO A 68 7.25 -11.33 -11.19
N THR A 69 7.61 -12.30 -12.04
CA THR A 69 8.89 -13.02 -11.96
C THR A 69 10.09 -12.07 -11.97
N LEU A 70 10.01 -10.97 -12.73
CA LEU A 70 11.04 -9.94 -12.77
C LEU A 70 11.34 -9.36 -11.38
N LEU A 71 10.33 -9.20 -10.52
CA LEU A 71 10.53 -8.61 -9.18
C LEU A 71 11.18 -9.59 -8.20
N CYS A 72 11.19 -10.88 -8.51
CA CYS A 72 11.90 -11.90 -7.73
C CYS A 72 13.39 -11.99 -8.10
N GLN A 73 13.88 -11.20 -9.07
CA GLN A 73 15.29 -11.19 -9.46
C GLN A 73 16.09 -10.24 -8.57
N ARG A 74 17.36 -10.58 -8.30
CA ARG A 74 18.25 -9.74 -7.46
C ARG A 74 18.55 -8.38 -8.08
N ASP A 75 18.51 -8.29 -9.41
CA ASP A 75 18.76 -7.10 -10.21
C ASP A 75 17.47 -6.42 -10.69
N ALA A 76 16.32 -6.75 -10.09
CA ALA A 76 15.05 -6.12 -10.40
C ALA A 76 15.14 -4.58 -10.33
N PRO A 77 14.67 -3.84 -11.35
CA PRO A 77 14.79 -2.38 -11.37
C PRO A 77 14.10 -1.73 -10.16
N ARG A 78 14.87 -1.01 -9.35
CA ARG A 78 14.42 -0.36 -8.11
C ARG A 78 13.14 0.46 -8.28
N GLU A 79 13.07 1.26 -9.34
CA GLU A 79 11.90 2.11 -9.64
C GLU A 79 10.63 1.27 -9.86
N LEU A 80 10.75 0.16 -10.60
CA LEU A 80 9.63 -0.72 -10.89
C LEU A 80 9.18 -1.46 -9.62
N THR A 81 10.14 -1.99 -8.84
CA THR A 81 9.86 -2.63 -7.54
C THR A 81 9.14 -1.67 -6.61
N SER A 82 9.62 -0.43 -6.50
CA SER A 82 9.03 0.61 -5.65
C SER A 82 7.61 0.97 -6.08
N GLN A 83 7.39 1.14 -7.39
CA GLN A 83 6.06 1.46 -7.93
C GLN A 83 5.07 0.32 -7.71
N TRP A 84 5.48 -0.93 -7.93
CA TRP A 84 4.63 -2.09 -7.73
C TRP A 84 4.26 -2.28 -6.26
N ALA A 85 5.25 -2.23 -5.36
CA ALA A 85 5.03 -2.35 -3.92
C ALA A 85 4.10 -1.24 -3.40
N SER A 86 4.31 -0.01 -3.86
CA SER A 86 3.45 1.13 -3.53
C SER A 86 1.99 0.89 -3.90
N ASN A 87 1.72 0.46 -5.14
CA ASN A 87 0.36 0.19 -5.60
C ASN A 87 -0.30 -0.97 -4.82
N LEU A 88 0.49 -1.98 -4.45
CA LEU A 88 0.02 -3.10 -3.65
C LEU A 88 -0.34 -2.66 -2.22
N VAL A 89 0.53 -1.88 -1.56
CA VAL A 89 0.24 -1.36 -0.22
C VAL A 89 -0.97 -0.43 -0.24
N ASP A 90 -1.03 0.53 -1.17
CA ASP A 90 -2.16 1.45 -1.29
C ASP A 90 -3.49 0.70 -1.51
N THR A 91 -3.43 -0.45 -2.21
CA THR A 91 -4.56 -1.34 -2.41
C THR A 91 -5.09 -1.94 -1.12
N TYR A 92 -4.21 -2.41 -0.23
CA TYR A 92 -4.56 -3.07 1.01
C TYR A 92 -4.88 -2.07 2.12
N THR A 93 -4.11 -0.99 2.24
CA THR A 93 -4.39 0.12 3.16
C THR A 93 -5.81 0.64 3.01
N GLY A 94 -6.29 0.84 1.77
CA GLY A 94 -7.67 1.27 1.53
C GLY A 94 -8.74 0.28 2.03
N LYS A 95 -8.46 -1.03 2.00
CA LYS A 95 -9.37 -2.06 2.54
C LYS A 95 -9.31 -2.10 4.07
N LEU A 96 -8.11 -2.04 4.63
CA LEU A 96 -7.85 -2.17 6.06
C LEU A 96 -8.38 -0.96 6.84
N LEU A 97 -8.18 0.27 6.33
CA LEU A 97 -8.75 1.48 6.92
C LEU A 97 -10.28 1.48 7.03
N ALA A 98 -10.97 0.73 6.16
CA ALA A 98 -12.42 0.60 6.20
C ALA A 98 -12.91 -0.46 7.20
N GLN A 99 -12.03 -1.39 7.61
CA GLN A 99 -12.38 -2.54 8.47
C GLN A 99 -11.83 -2.42 9.90
N TYR A 100 -10.71 -1.72 10.10
CA TYR A 100 -9.96 -1.68 11.37
C TYR A 100 -10.07 -0.32 12.10
N PRO A 101 -9.90 -0.30 13.43
CA PRO A 101 -10.59 0.62 14.33
C PRO A 101 -10.25 2.11 14.23
N ASN A 102 -11.28 2.86 14.61
CA ASN A 102 -11.43 4.31 14.56
C ASN A 102 -10.53 5.13 15.50
N ARG A 103 -9.40 4.65 16.05
CA ARG A 103 -8.59 5.43 17.01
C ARG A 103 -7.11 5.43 16.72
N CYS A 104 -6.48 6.57 16.98
CA CYS A 104 -5.04 6.70 16.85
C CYS A 104 -4.32 5.86 17.91
N ILE A 105 -3.26 5.15 17.53
CA ILE A 105 -2.46 4.35 18.47
C ILE A 105 -1.65 5.21 19.46
N TYR A 106 -1.40 6.49 19.13
CA TYR A 106 -0.57 7.39 19.93
C TYR A 106 -1.33 8.44 20.73
N CYS A 107 -2.66 8.57 20.54
CA CYS A 107 -3.47 9.52 21.28
C CYS A 107 -4.97 9.12 21.28
N PRO A 108 -5.81 9.72 22.15
CA PRO A 108 -7.23 9.36 22.26
C PRO A 108 -8.12 9.74 21.06
N LYS A 109 -7.57 10.46 20.06
CA LYS A 109 -8.35 10.99 18.92
C LYS A 109 -8.75 9.89 17.94
N GLN A 110 -9.80 10.18 17.18
CA GLN A 110 -10.23 9.30 16.09
C GLN A 110 -9.13 9.17 15.03
N ALA A 111 -8.89 7.97 14.53
CA ALA A 111 -7.95 7.76 13.43
C ALA A 111 -8.53 8.32 12.14
N THR A 112 -7.75 9.14 11.45
CA THR A 112 -8.08 9.64 10.12
C THR A 112 -6.99 9.34 9.11
N ALA A 113 -5.98 8.54 9.43
CA ALA A 113 -4.94 8.14 8.51
C ALA A 113 -4.35 6.78 8.93
N LEU A 114 -3.74 6.08 7.98
CA LEU A 114 -2.91 4.91 8.26
C LEU A 114 -1.53 5.20 7.71
N LYS A 115 -0.53 5.33 8.58
CA LYS A 115 0.85 5.47 8.14
C LYS A 115 1.45 4.09 8.01
N THR A 116 1.93 3.76 6.82
CA THR A 116 2.60 2.48 6.53
C THR A 116 4.10 2.66 6.38
N THR A 117 4.87 1.62 6.63
CA THR A 117 6.28 1.45 6.20
C THR A 117 6.47 -0.01 5.82
N LEU A 118 7.29 -0.33 4.82
CA LEU A 118 7.43 -1.69 4.31
C LEU A 118 8.88 -2.14 4.16
N VAL A 119 9.09 -3.44 4.21
CA VAL A 119 10.35 -4.11 3.90
C VAL A 119 10.05 -5.29 2.99
N MET A 120 10.96 -5.56 2.04
CA MET A 120 10.74 -6.58 1.01
C MET A 120 11.96 -7.48 0.85
N SER A 121 11.71 -8.78 0.80
CA SER A 121 12.67 -9.83 0.47
C SER A 121 12.15 -10.60 -0.76
N LEU A 122 12.03 -9.91 -1.89
CA LEU A 122 11.40 -10.48 -3.10
C LEU A 122 12.23 -11.59 -3.78
N PRO A 123 13.57 -11.59 -3.72
CA PRO A 123 14.36 -12.71 -4.27
C PRO A 123 14.40 -13.96 -3.38
N CYS A 124 13.83 -13.92 -2.17
CA CYS A 124 13.75 -15.07 -1.28
C CYS A 124 12.65 -16.04 -1.72
N THR A 125 12.66 -17.24 -1.15
CA THR A 125 11.64 -18.28 -1.36
C THR A 125 11.06 -18.68 0.00
N PRO A 126 9.82 -18.27 0.33
CA PRO A 126 8.90 -17.50 -0.51
C PRO A 126 9.27 -16.01 -0.60
N PRO A 127 8.94 -15.33 -1.71
CA PRO A 127 9.06 -13.88 -1.80
C PRO A 127 8.17 -13.25 -0.73
N THR A 128 8.72 -12.32 0.05
CA THR A 128 8.04 -11.79 1.24
C THR A 128 8.03 -10.26 1.25
N MET A 129 6.90 -9.67 1.65
CA MET A 129 6.76 -8.24 1.94
C MET A 129 6.11 -8.09 3.30
N ARG A 130 6.72 -7.29 4.17
CA ARG A 130 6.19 -6.96 5.50
C ARG A 130 5.86 -5.48 5.53
N VAL A 131 4.66 -5.14 5.97
CA VAL A 131 4.13 -3.78 6.05
C VAL A 131 3.73 -3.50 7.49
N LEU A 132 4.41 -2.56 8.13
CA LEU A 132 4.03 -2.01 9.42
C LEU A 132 3.04 -0.87 9.18
N ALA A 133 1.94 -0.83 9.91
CA ALA A 133 0.86 0.13 9.69
C ALA A 133 0.29 0.66 11.00
N HIS A 134 0.32 1.98 11.20
CA HIS A 134 -0.18 2.64 12.41
C HIS A 134 -1.34 3.59 12.10
N HIS A 135 -2.44 3.43 12.82
CA HIS A 135 -3.58 4.34 12.77
C HIS A 135 -3.22 5.68 13.43
N LEU A 136 -3.35 6.78 12.67
CA LEU A 136 -2.98 8.12 13.12
C LEU A 136 -4.18 9.06 13.15
N CYS A 137 -4.16 10.01 14.10
CA CYS A 137 -5.22 10.98 14.30
C CYS A 137 -5.31 12.06 13.21
N VAL A 138 -4.25 12.22 12.42
CA VAL A 138 -4.18 13.19 11.35
C VAL A 138 -3.21 12.70 10.30
N ASN A 139 -3.52 13.04 9.05
CA ASN A 139 -2.65 12.85 7.92
C ASN A 139 -1.65 14.03 7.82
N ASN A 140 -0.69 14.08 8.73
CA ASN A 140 0.34 15.11 8.74
C ASN A 140 1.64 14.53 9.29
N ARG A 141 2.65 14.43 8.42
CA ARG A 141 3.97 13.85 8.74
C ARG A 141 4.69 14.54 9.91
N ASN A 142 4.40 15.83 10.14
CA ASN A 142 5.00 16.62 11.21
C ASN A 142 4.19 16.56 12.53
N SER A 143 3.06 15.84 12.55
CA SER A 143 2.28 15.70 13.79
C SER A 143 3.03 14.85 14.82
N PRO A 144 2.87 15.08 16.14
CA PRO A 144 3.54 14.29 17.17
C PRO A 144 3.25 12.78 17.07
N CYS A 145 2.05 12.40 16.62
CA CYS A 145 1.69 11.00 16.41
C CYS A 145 2.41 10.41 15.18
N ALA A 146 2.60 11.18 14.11
CA ALA A 146 3.32 10.72 12.92
C ALA A 146 4.82 10.60 13.14
N VAL A 147 5.41 11.48 13.98
CA VAL A 147 6.81 11.40 14.41
C VAL A 147 7.03 10.14 15.25
N LYS A 148 6.23 9.93 16.31
CA LYS A 148 6.28 8.69 17.11
C LYS A 148 6.11 7.43 16.27
N ALA A 149 5.23 7.48 15.27
CA ALA A 149 5.08 6.39 14.31
C ALA A 149 6.34 6.11 13.50
N GLU A 150 7.03 7.16 13.04
CA GLU A 150 8.31 6.98 12.35
C GLU A 150 9.35 6.35 13.26
N ASP A 151 9.48 6.85 14.49
CA ASP A 151 10.46 6.37 15.45
C ASP A 151 10.25 4.87 15.73
N THR A 152 9.00 4.45 15.99
CA THR A 152 8.67 3.03 16.18
C THR A 152 8.98 2.20 14.93
N PHE A 153 8.69 2.69 13.72
CA PHE A 153 9.02 1.95 12.50
C PHE A 153 10.53 1.79 12.31
N GLN A 154 11.30 2.84 12.61
CA GLN A 154 12.76 2.78 12.52
C GLN A 154 13.34 1.81 13.56
N GLU A 155 12.80 1.76 14.77
CA GLU A 155 13.20 0.78 15.79
C GLU A 155 12.98 -0.66 15.30
N VAL A 156 11.81 -0.97 14.74
CA VAL A 156 11.50 -2.31 14.22
C VAL A 156 12.37 -2.68 13.02
N ILE A 157 12.59 -1.74 12.08
CA ILE A 157 13.43 -1.98 10.90
C ILE A 157 14.89 -2.24 11.29
N ASN A 158 15.41 -1.49 12.26
CA ASN A 158 16.80 -1.58 12.69
C ASN A 158 17.04 -2.68 13.73
N ALA A 159 16.00 -3.43 14.12
CA ALA A 159 16.13 -4.52 15.06
C ALA A 159 17.00 -5.67 14.46
N PRO A 160 17.93 -6.25 15.25
CA PRO A 160 18.93 -7.20 14.75
C PRO A 160 18.34 -8.55 14.28
N ASP A 161 17.11 -8.85 14.70
CA ASP A 161 16.31 -10.01 14.27
C ASP A 161 15.51 -9.74 12.99
N TRP A 162 15.48 -8.50 12.50
CA TRP A 162 14.79 -8.17 11.26
C TRP A 162 15.63 -8.63 10.04
N PRO A 163 15.07 -9.46 9.15
CA PRO A 163 15.85 -10.10 8.08
C PRO A 163 16.44 -9.02 7.18
N GLY A 164 17.78 -9.02 7.06
CA GLY A 164 18.59 -8.09 6.28
C GLY A 164 18.18 -8.04 4.80
N ALA A 165 17.12 -7.29 4.53
CA ALA A 165 16.47 -7.14 3.24
C ALA A 165 16.51 -5.67 2.83
N ASP A 166 16.42 -5.41 1.52
CA ASP A 166 16.40 -4.04 1.03
C ASP A 166 15.26 -3.24 1.68
N VAL A 167 15.61 -2.22 2.48
CA VAL A 167 14.65 -1.38 3.20
C VAL A 167 14.14 -0.27 2.29
N TYR A 168 12.81 -0.19 2.13
CA TYR A 168 12.14 0.85 1.35
C TYR A 168 11.07 1.54 2.23
N SER A 169 11.38 2.72 2.77
CA SER A 169 10.43 3.49 3.58
C SER A 169 9.53 4.40 2.71
N ARG A 170 8.22 4.38 2.96
CA ARG A 170 7.23 5.29 2.33
C ARG A 170 6.04 5.50 3.25
N SER A 171 5.70 6.76 3.55
CA SER A 171 4.44 7.13 4.21
C SER A 171 3.31 7.31 3.18
N SER A 172 2.13 6.76 3.45
CA SER A 172 0.92 6.94 2.64
C SER A 172 -0.15 7.71 3.42
N GLU A 173 -0.88 8.55 2.70
CA GLU A 173 -1.87 9.49 3.22
C GLU A 173 -3.30 8.93 3.11
N LYS A 174 -4.24 9.45 3.91
CA LYS A 174 -5.67 9.16 3.72
C LYS A 174 -6.10 9.73 2.37
N PHE A 175 -6.65 8.92 1.48
CA PHE A 175 -7.57 9.43 0.46
C PHE A 175 -8.85 9.89 1.18
N SER A 176 -8.85 11.10 1.76
CA SER A 176 -10.09 11.76 2.18
C SER A 176 -10.64 12.59 1.04
N VAL A 177 -11.44 11.97 0.19
CA VAL A 177 -12.63 12.61 -0.41
C VAL A 177 -13.72 11.53 -0.56
N ILE A 178 -14.37 11.15 0.53
CA ILE A 178 -15.82 11.02 0.43
C ILE A 178 -16.30 12.37 0.91
N GLN A 179 -16.69 13.20 -0.06
CA GLN A 179 -17.37 14.46 0.21
C GLN A 179 -18.50 14.18 1.18
N GLN A 180 -18.60 15.08 2.15
CA GLN A 180 -19.84 15.37 2.83
C GLN A 180 -20.94 15.51 1.77
N GLU A 181 -21.88 14.57 1.73
CA GLU A 181 -23.25 14.97 1.44
C GLU A 181 -23.94 15.08 2.79
N ALA A 182 -24.46 16.29 2.99
CA ALA A 182 -24.91 16.83 4.24
C ALA A 182 -26.08 16.04 4.83
N THR A 183 -26.05 15.83 6.14
CA THR A 183 -27.28 15.71 6.91
C THR A 183 -28.04 17.03 6.85
N GLY A 184 -29.30 16.98 6.39
CA GLY A 184 -30.39 17.69 7.06
C GLY A 184 -31.16 18.72 6.23
N PHE A 185 -32.38 18.36 5.84
CA PHE A 185 -33.68 18.95 6.23
C PHE A 185 -34.72 18.51 5.17
N SER A 186 -36.00 18.21 5.40
CA SER A 186 -36.86 17.94 6.56
C SER A 186 -38.26 17.68 5.97
N THR A 187 -39.09 17.01 6.77
CA THR A 187 -40.55 16.77 6.65
C THR A 187 -41.04 15.93 5.48
#